data_AF-A0A2A2GX47-F1
#
_entry.id   AF-A0A2A2GX47-F1
#
_cell.length_a   1.000
_cell.length_b   1.000
_cell.length_c   1.000
_cell.angle_alpha   90.00
_cell.angle_beta   90.00
_cell.angle_gamma   90.00
#
_symmetry.space_group_name_H-M   'P 1'
#
loop_
_entity.id
_entity.type
_entity.pdbx_description
1 polymer ?
#
loop_
_entity_poly.entity_id
_entity_poly.type
_entity_poly.pdbx_seq_one_letter_code
_entity_poly.pdbx_strand_id
1 'polypeptide(L)'
;MSKLLPSCQKLIENIVEPKIEHKNNQFSDLLNMAPMSTYFLDEKIEYTPGKMVRFSEKTQALITSSPTLSRALETLEIDGWKLVVAQRGQGTATDLRRKTVFISNRVLNHPNLTIQALSHEIGHIFYAAKPNIKSKSNFVSHFLASEGAATIKNIEIQREIINHMAVDIGIMANPRNIECYNEVYDNYLIDNKFDKATKYIGEIYRNNEITSNNLKSYGQYYNEVYNSL
;
A
#
# COMPACT_ATOMS: atom_id res chain seq x y z
N MET A 1 11.26 -11.04 -16.54
CA MET A 1 10.59 -9.75 -16.56
C MET A 1 10.93 -9.19 -17.89
N SER A 2 9.92 -9.12 -18.75
CA SER A 2 9.89 -8.33 -19.96
C SER A 2 10.46 -6.95 -19.69
N LYS A 3 11.03 -6.36 -20.73
CA LYS A 3 11.66 -5.04 -20.63
C LYS A 3 10.60 -3.99 -20.31
N LEU A 4 10.83 -3.18 -19.28
CA LEU A 4 9.95 -2.06 -18.94
C LEU A 4 9.96 -0.98 -20.03
N LEU A 5 8.89 -0.19 -20.11
CA LEU A 5 8.85 1.01 -20.91
C LEU A 5 10.01 1.93 -20.52
N PRO A 6 10.66 2.61 -21.50
CA PRO A 6 11.74 3.55 -21.21
C PRO A 6 11.35 4.65 -20.22
N SER A 7 10.08 5.08 -20.21
CA SER A 7 9.53 6.04 -19.23
C SER A 7 9.59 5.49 -17.80
N CYS A 8 9.21 4.23 -17.60
CA CYS A 8 9.23 3.57 -16.30
C CYS A 8 10.64 3.27 -15.82
N GLN A 9 11.52 2.86 -16.75
CA GLN A 9 12.95 2.71 -16.45
C GLN A 9 13.57 4.05 -15.99
N LYS A 10 13.20 5.17 -16.60
CA LYS A 10 13.64 6.51 -16.20
C LYS A 10 13.17 6.92 -14.80
N LEU A 11 12.04 6.41 -14.30
CA LEU A 11 11.59 6.70 -12.91
C LEU A 11 12.48 6.04 -11.86
N ILE A 12 13.12 4.93 -12.22
CA ILE A 12 14.08 4.23 -11.35
C ILE A 12 15.44 4.93 -11.43
N GLU A 13 15.86 5.35 -12.63
CA GLU A 13 17.18 5.95 -12.88
C GLU A 13 17.28 7.42 -12.44
N ASN A 14 16.18 8.19 -12.51
CA ASN A 14 16.19 9.59 -12.10
C ASN A 14 15.72 9.73 -10.65
N ILE A 15 16.60 10.27 -9.81
CA ILE A 15 16.22 10.94 -8.56
C ILE A 15 15.55 12.25 -8.98
N VAL A 16 14.31 12.19 -9.46
CA VAL A 16 13.51 13.40 -9.64
C VAL A 16 13.16 13.85 -8.24
N GLU A 17 13.79 14.92 -7.75
CA GLU A 17 13.28 15.58 -6.55
C GLU A 17 11.78 15.82 -6.75
N PRO A 18 10.93 15.35 -5.83
CA PRO A 18 9.50 15.53 -5.97
C PRO A 18 9.22 17.03 -6.05
N LYS A 19 8.87 17.53 -7.24
CA LYS A 19 8.23 18.85 -7.33
C LYS A 19 6.89 18.70 -6.63
N ILE A 20 6.79 19.22 -5.41
CA ILE A 20 5.55 19.32 -4.67
C ILE A 20 4.70 20.39 -5.37
N GLU A 21 4.01 20.01 -6.46
CA GLU A 21 2.95 20.83 -7.02
C GLU A 21 1.71 20.65 -6.15
N HIS A 22 1.43 21.64 -5.29
CA HIS A 22 0.15 21.80 -4.61
C HIS A 22 -0.94 22.13 -5.63
N LYS A 23 -1.39 21.14 -6.40
CA LYS A 23 -2.67 21.22 -7.10
C LYS A 23 -3.74 20.70 -6.14
N ASN A 24 -4.70 21.57 -5.83
CA ASN A 24 -5.94 21.29 -5.11
C ASN A 24 -6.78 20.25 -5.86
N ASN A 25 -6.31 19.01 -5.88
CA ASN A 25 -7.11 17.87 -6.23
C ASN A 25 -7.58 17.29 -4.90
N GLN A 26 -8.89 17.18 -4.67
CA GLN A 26 -9.45 16.57 -3.46
C GLN A 26 -8.80 15.20 -3.10
N PHE A 27 -8.16 14.55 -4.07
CA PHE A 27 -7.36 13.33 -3.92
C PHE A 27 -6.01 13.51 -3.21
N SER A 28 -5.29 14.62 -3.35
CA SER A 28 -4.00 14.83 -2.64
C SER A 28 -4.21 15.08 -1.14
N ASP A 29 -5.32 15.70 -0.77
CA ASP A 29 -5.70 15.90 0.63
C ASP A 29 -6.16 14.61 1.33
N LEU A 30 -6.66 13.64 0.55
CA LEU A 30 -7.06 12.31 1.02
C LEU A 30 -5.90 11.30 0.98
N LEU A 31 -4.91 11.47 0.09
CA LEU A 31 -3.66 10.68 0.04
C LEU A 31 -2.64 11.07 1.11
N ASN A 32 -2.91 12.08 1.94
CA ASN A 32 -2.09 12.45 3.10
C ASN A 32 -2.20 11.42 4.26
N MET A 33 -2.09 10.12 3.98
CA MET A 33 -2.24 8.99 4.93
C MET A 33 -0.89 8.33 5.28
N ALA A 34 -0.50 8.26 6.56
CA ALA A 34 0.74 7.60 7.01
C ALA A 34 0.61 7.17 8.48
N PRO A 35 1.48 6.27 8.97
CA PRO A 35 2.37 5.30 8.28
C PRO A 35 1.64 3.96 8.04
N MET A 36 1.76 3.29 6.89
CA MET A 36 2.82 2.33 6.48
C MET A 36 2.92 1.04 7.30
N SER A 37 2.96 -0.12 6.61
CA SER A 37 3.28 -1.39 7.25
C SER A 37 4.75 -1.51 7.60
N THR A 38 5.05 -1.72 8.87
CA THR A 38 6.37 -2.18 9.27
C THR A 38 6.27 -3.06 10.52
N TYR A 39 7.25 -3.93 10.70
CA TYR A 39 7.52 -4.56 12.00
C TYR A 39 7.92 -3.53 13.08
N PHE A 40 8.12 -2.27 12.69
CA PHE A 40 8.72 -1.20 13.49
C PHE A 40 7.84 0.05 13.46
N LEU A 41 6.52 -0.15 13.50
CA LEU A 41 5.62 0.96 13.75
C LEU A 41 6.10 1.67 15.02
N ASP A 42 6.40 2.96 14.87
CA ASP A 42 6.52 3.88 15.99
C ASP A 42 5.29 3.60 16.87
N GLU A 43 5.47 3.36 18.17
CA GLU A 43 4.46 2.85 19.12
C GLU A 43 3.21 3.75 19.26
N LYS A 44 3.10 4.78 18.41
CA LYS A 44 2.17 5.90 18.41
C LYS A 44 0.96 5.73 17.48
N ILE A 45 0.85 4.69 16.64
CA ILE A 45 -0.44 4.42 15.97
C ILE A 45 -1.38 3.83 17.02
N GLU A 46 -2.35 4.64 17.41
CA GLU A 46 -3.36 4.26 18.40
C GLU A 46 -4.67 4.00 17.65
N TYR A 47 -5.43 3.01 18.11
CA TYR A 47 -6.77 2.77 17.61
C TYR A 47 -7.80 3.28 18.60
N THR A 48 -9.00 3.55 18.12
CA THR A 48 -10.12 3.84 19.02
C THR A 48 -10.52 2.53 19.72
N PRO A 49 -10.35 2.39 21.04
CA PRO A 49 -10.65 1.14 21.73
C PRO A 49 -12.11 0.70 21.51
N GLY A 50 -12.33 -0.57 21.22
CA GLY A 50 -13.66 -1.14 20.96
C GLY A 50 -14.29 -0.77 19.61
N LYS A 51 -13.62 0.00 18.74
CA LYS A 51 -14.15 0.37 17.43
C LYS A 51 -13.61 -0.51 16.31
N MET A 52 -14.31 -1.60 16.06
CA MET A 52 -14.13 -2.42 14.85
C MET A 52 -14.61 -1.66 13.61
N VAL A 53 -14.00 -1.93 12.46
CA VAL A 53 -14.50 -1.40 11.19
C VAL A 53 -15.88 -1.99 10.90
N ARG A 54 -16.84 -1.12 10.58
CA ARG A 54 -18.16 -1.49 10.07
C ARG A 54 -18.28 -0.95 8.66
N PHE A 55 -18.33 -1.86 7.69
CA PHE A 55 -18.42 -1.49 6.29
C PHE A 55 -19.85 -1.07 5.94
N SER A 56 -19.98 -0.05 5.09
CA SER A 56 -21.27 0.28 4.47
C SER A 56 -21.70 -0.83 3.51
N GLU A 57 -22.98 -0.90 3.15
CA GLU A 57 -23.47 -1.86 2.15
C GLU A 57 -22.71 -1.76 0.82
N LYS A 58 -22.41 -0.53 0.38
CA LYS A 58 -21.61 -0.29 -0.84
C LYS A 58 -20.19 -0.82 -0.71
N THR A 59 -19.56 -0.63 0.46
CA THR A 59 -18.23 -1.17 0.73
C THR A 59 -18.26 -2.69 0.77
N GLN A 60 -19.28 -3.28 1.36
CA GLN A 60 -19.47 -4.73 1.39
C GLN A 60 -19.66 -5.32 -0.02
N ALA A 61 -20.42 -4.65 -0.89
CA ALA A 61 -20.59 -5.07 -2.28
C ALA A 61 -19.26 -5.09 -3.05
N LEU A 62 -18.39 -4.10 -2.83
CA LEU A 62 -17.04 -4.06 -3.41
C LEU A 62 -16.12 -5.17 -2.86
N ILE A 63 -16.27 -5.53 -1.58
CA ILE A 63 -15.53 -6.67 -1.01
C ILE A 63 -15.94 -7.96 -1.72
N THR A 64 -17.24 -8.21 -1.83
CA THR A 64 -17.79 -9.45 -2.40
C THR A 64 -17.49 -9.58 -3.91
N SER A 65 -17.27 -8.47 -4.62
CA SER A 65 -16.92 -8.52 -6.05
C SER A 65 -15.45 -8.87 -6.33
N SER A 66 -14.60 -8.90 -5.31
CA SER A 66 -13.21 -9.36 -5.37
C SER A 66 -13.04 -10.68 -4.61
N PRO A 67 -12.86 -11.83 -5.29
CA PRO A 67 -12.53 -13.09 -4.65
C PRO A 67 -11.27 -13.02 -3.79
N THR A 68 -10.25 -12.28 -4.24
CA THR A 68 -9.00 -12.10 -3.50
C THR A 68 -9.23 -11.37 -2.19
N LEU A 69 -9.96 -10.24 -2.21
CA LEU A 69 -10.24 -9.47 -1.01
C LEU A 69 -11.16 -10.22 -0.04
N SER A 70 -12.21 -10.86 -0.54
CA SER A 70 -13.13 -11.67 0.27
C SER A 70 -12.38 -12.77 1.03
N ARG A 71 -11.57 -13.56 0.31
CA ARG A 71 -10.77 -14.63 0.92
C ARG A 71 -9.72 -14.10 1.88
N ALA A 72 -9.11 -12.96 1.58
CA ALA A 72 -8.15 -12.32 2.47
C ALA A 72 -8.80 -11.97 3.80
N LEU A 73 -9.96 -11.32 3.80
CA LEU A 73 -10.66 -10.93 5.02
C LEU A 73 -11.11 -12.14 5.85
N GLU A 74 -11.60 -13.20 5.21
CA GLU A 74 -11.89 -14.48 5.88
C GLU A 74 -10.64 -15.08 6.55
N THR A 75 -9.52 -15.10 5.82
CA THR A 75 -8.24 -15.64 6.33
C THR A 75 -7.72 -14.80 7.50
N LEU A 76 -7.81 -13.48 7.40
CA LEU A 76 -7.42 -12.56 8.47
C LEU A 76 -8.22 -12.80 9.75
N GLU A 77 -9.54 -12.99 9.64
CA GLU A 77 -10.39 -13.32 10.78
C GLU A 77 -9.97 -14.65 11.42
N ILE A 78 -9.78 -15.70 10.63
CA ILE A 78 -9.34 -17.03 11.09
C ILE A 78 -7.97 -16.95 11.79
N ASP A 79 -7.04 -16.18 11.23
CA ASP A 79 -5.67 -16.02 11.74
C ASP A 79 -5.57 -15.07 12.93
N GLY A 80 -6.70 -14.54 13.42
CA GLY A 80 -6.80 -13.68 14.59
C GLY A 80 -6.33 -12.24 14.35
N TRP A 81 -6.36 -11.77 13.11
CA TRP A 81 -6.11 -10.37 12.80
C TRP A 81 -7.28 -9.48 13.19
N LYS A 82 -6.96 -8.24 13.54
CA LYS A 82 -7.94 -7.22 13.88
C LYS A 82 -8.00 -6.17 12.77
N LEU A 83 -9.22 -5.84 12.35
CA LEU A 83 -9.47 -4.69 11.48
C LEU A 83 -10.14 -3.58 12.30
N VAL A 84 -9.40 -2.52 12.59
CA VAL A 84 -9.80 -1.46 13.53
C VAL A 84 -9.78 -0.08 12.89
N VAL A 85 -10.55 0.84 13.47
CA VAL A 85 -10.53 2.25 13.05
C VAL A 85 -9.36 2.97 13.74
N ALA A 86 -8.48 3.56 12.93
CA ALA A 86 -7.39 4.40 13.41
C ALA A 86 -7.92 5.64 14.15
N GLN A 87 -7.16 6.18 15.10
CA GLN A 87 -7.53 7.44 15.74
C GLN A 87 -7.63 8.60 14.73
N ARG A 88 -8.39 9.64 15.09
CA ARG A 88 -8.60 10.80 14.21
C ARG A 88 -7.27 11.46 13.86
N GLY A 89 -7.04 11.64 12.56
CA GLY A 89 -5.82 12.26 12.04
C GLY A 89 -4.69 11.27 11.75
N GLN A 90 -4.86 9.99 12.10
CA GLN A 90 -3.94 8.94 11.71
C GLN A 90 -4.32 8.33 10.35
N GLY A 91 -3.31 7.84 9.64
CA GLY A 91 -3.46 7.17 8.36
C GLY A 91 -3.99 5.74 8.49
N THR A 92 -3.91 5.05 7.36
CA THR A 92 -4.14 3.61 7.26
C THR A 92 -2.79 2.89 7.42
N ALA A 93 -2.78 1.73 8.06
CA ALA A 93 -1.56 1.02 8.43
C ALA A 93 -1.78 -0.49 8.62
N THR A 94 -0.70 -1.26 8.53
CA THR A 94 -0.68 -2.68 8.89
C THR A 94 0.43 -2.98 9.89
N ASP A 95 0.05 -3.43 11.08
CA ASP A 95 0.98 -3.93 12.09
C ASP A 95 1.06 -5.45 12.03
N LEU A 96 2.15 -5.94 11.43
CA LEU A 96 2.40 -7.38 11.32
C LEU A 96 2.67 -8.05 12.68
N ARG A 97 3.17 -7.32 13.68
CA ARG A 97 3.46 -7.87 15.02
C ARG A 97 2.20 -7.99 15.86
N ARG A 98 1.34 -6.97 15.83
CA ARG A 98 0.07 -6.94 16.58
C ARG A 98 -1.06 -7.63 15.83
N LYS A 99 -0.81 -8.13 14.61
CA LYS A 99 -1.82 -8.65 13.69
C LYS A 99 -3.00 -7.68 13.56
N THR A 100 -2.74 -6.43 13.25
CA THR A 100 -3.77 -5.38 13.21
C THR A 100 -3.66 -4.54 11.96
N VAL A 101 -4.76 -4.42 11.22
CA VAL A 101 -4.94 -3.46 10.13
C VAL A 101 -5.74 -2.27 10.67
N PHE A 102 -5.18 -1.08 10.52
CA PHE A 102 -5.78 0.19 10.92
C PHE A 102 -6.33 0.87 9.68
N ILE A 103 -7.63 1.20 9.67
CA ILE A 103 -8.24 1.97 8.59
C ILE A 103 -8.48 3.39 9.07
N SER A 104 -7.99 4.37 8.32
CA SER A 104 -8.22 5.78 8.64
C SER A 104 -9.71 6.11 8.65
N ASN A 105 -10.15 6.85 9.67
CA ASN A 105 -11.53 7.31 9.75
C ASN A 105 -11.95 8.23 8.58
N ARG A 106 -10.98 8.81 7.86
CA ARG A 106 -11.21 9.70 6.72
C ARG A 106 -11.75 8.98 5.50
N VAL A 107 -11.40 7.69 5.31
CA VAL A 107 -11.81 6.93 4.12
C VAL A 107 -13.07 6.11 4.35
N LEU A 108 -13.45 5.81 5.60
CA LEU A 108 -14.55 4.89 5.92
C LEU A 108 -15.91 5.26 5.32
N ASN A 109 -16.17 6.54 5.07
CA ASN A 109 -17.42 7.01 4.45
C ASN A 109 -17.35 7.02 2.90
N HIS A 110 -16.23 6.60 2.32
CA HIS A 110 -15.97 6.58 0.89
C HIS A 110 -15.64 5.15 0.47
N PRO A 111 -16.62 4.38 -0.05
CA PRO A 111 -16.43 2.96 -0.35
C PRO A 111 -15.20 2.64 -1.20
N ASN A 112 -15.01 3.35 -2.31
CA ASN A 112 -13.86 3.12 -3.21
C ASN A 112 -12.53 3.38 -2.49
N LEU A 113 -12.41 4.49 -1.75
CA LEU A 113 -11.19 4.80 -1.00
C LEU A 113 -10.93 3.82 0.15
N THR A 114 -12.00 3.32 0.80
CA THR A 114 -11.88 2.29 1.84
C THR A 114 -11.29 1.02 1.26
N ILE A 115 -11.80 0.56 0.12
CA ILE A 115 -11.33 -0.68 -0.51
C ILE A 115 -9.93 -0.51 -1.11
N GLN A 116 -9.67 0.63 -1.74
CA GLN A 116 -8.34 0.98 -2.22
C GLN A 116 -7.31 0.90 -1.07
N ALA A 117 -7.55 1.59 0.05
CA ALA A 117 -6.66 1.55 1.20
C ALA A 117 -6.53 0.15 1.81
N LEU A 118 -7.66 -0.54 2.02
CA LEU A 118 -7.68 -1.89 2.58
C LEU A 118 -6.90 -2.88 1.71
N SER A 119 -7.03 -2.78 0.38
CA SER A 119 -6.33 -3.66 -0.57
C SER A 119 -4.81 -3.49 -0.53
N HIS A 120 -4.32 -2.26 -0.35
CA HIS A 120 -2.90 -1.96 -0.15
C HIS A 120 -2.41 -2.58 1.16
N GLU A 121 -3.09 -2.29 2.26
CA GLU A 121 -2.71 -2.77 3.60
C GLU A 121 -2.66 -4.30 3.71
N ILE A 122 -3.68 -4.97 3.17
CA ILE A 122 -3.72 -6.43 3.13
C ILE A 122 -2.57 -7.00 2.31
N GLY A 123 -2.12 -6.31 1.27
CA GLY A 123 -0.99 -6.75 0.46
C GLY A 123 0.33 -6.86 1.23
N HIS A 124 0.51 -6.05 2.28
CA HIS A 124 1.64 -6.21 3.19
C HIS A 124 1.60 -7.51 4.01
N ILE A 125 0.41 -8.01 4.33
CA ILE A 125 0.22 -9.27 5.06
C ILE A 125 0.58 -10.46 4.18
N PHE A 126 0.25 -10.40 2.89
CA PHE A 126 0.60 -11.42 1.92
C PHE A 126 2.08 -11.45 1.54
N TYR A 127 2.85 -10.42 1.89
CA TYR A 127 4.28 -10.40 1.67
C TYR A 127 5.00 -11.27 2.71
N ALA A 128 5.10 -12.57 2.41
CA ALA A 128 5.60 -13.61 3.33
C ALA A 128 7.11 -13.56 3.64
N ALA A 129 7.87 -12.63 3.06
CA ALA A 129 9.29 -12.52 3.31
C ALA A 129 9.56 -12.03 4.74
N LYS A 130 10.39 -12.76 5.50
CA LYS A 130 10.88 -12.25 6.78
C LYS A 130 11.78 -11.02 6.53
N PRO A 131 11.66 -9.94 7.32
CA PRO A 131 12.56 -8.81 7.22
C PRO A 131 14.02 -9.21 7.33
N ASN A 132 14.81 -8.86 6.32
CA ASN A 132 16.26 -8.99 6.38
C ASN A 132 16.85 -7.68 6.92
N ILE A 133 17.06 -7.63 8.24
CA ILE A 133 17.51 -6.41 8.93
C ILE A 133 19.04 -6.39 9.18
N LYS A 134 19.81 -7.27 8.52
CA LYS A 134 21.27 -7.41 8.78
C LYS A 134 22.10 -6.19 8.36
N SER A 135 21.57 -5.34 7.50
CA SER A 135 22.21 -4.09 7.08
C SER A 135 21.14 -3.07 6.71
N LYS A 136 21.51 -1.79 6.73
CA LYS A 136 20.64 -0.69 6.28
C LYS A 136 20.09 -0.91 4.88
N SER A 137 20.94 -1.34 3.96
CA SER A 137 20.54 -1.62 2.58
C SER A 137 19.51 -2.75 2.50
N ASN A 138 19.75 -3.86 3.20
CA ASN A 138 18.81 -4.99 3.23
C ASN A 138 17.47 -4.59 3.86
N PHE A 139 17.49 -3.79 4.93
CA PHE A 139 16.30 -3.27 5.58
C PHE A 139 15.47 -2.43 4.61
N VAL A 140 16.08 -1.40 4.01
CA VAL A 140 15.39 -0.48 3.11
C VAL A 140 14.84 -1.21 1.90
N SER A 141 15.65 -2.06 1.25
CA SER A 141 15.18 -2.85 0.10
C SER A 141 14.07 -3.83 0.45
N HIS A 142 14.05 -4.41 1.66
CA HIS A 142 12.98 -5.29 2.08
C HIS A 142 11.64 -4.55 2.20
N PHE A 143 11.62 -3.40 2.88
CA PHE A 143 10.39 -2.65 3.08
C PHE A 143 9.90 -1.94 1.80
N LEU A 144 10.80 -1.49 0.93
CA LEU A 144 10.40 -1.02 -0.41
C LEU A 144 9.77 -2.15 -1.24
N ALA A 145 10.27 -3.37 -1.16
CA ALA A 145 9.63 -4.52 -1.81
C ALA A 145 8.26 -4.86 -1.17
N SER A 146 8.09 -4.60 0.13
CA SER A 146 6.78 -4.72 0.80
C SER A 146 5.76 -3.72 0.22
N GLU A 147 6.16 -2.47 -0.03
CA GLU A 147 5.30 -1.50 -0.77
C GLU A 147 4.94 -2.02 -2.15
N GLY A 148 5.92 -2.59 -2.87
CA GLY A 148 5.67 -3.20 -4.17
C GLY A 148 4.66 -4.35 -4.12
N ALA A 149 4.71 -5.19 -3.08
CA ALA A 149 3.74 -6.26 -2.87
C ALA A 149 2.33 -5.71 -2.57
N ALA A 150 2.25 -4.66 -1.76
CA ALA A 150 1.00 -3.96 -1.46
C ALA A 150 0.35 -3.34 -2.70
N THR A 151 1.14 -2.64 -3.53
CA THR A 151 0.66 -2.08 -4.79
C THR A 151 0.17 -3.17 -5.75
N ILE A 152 0.91 -4.29 -5.88
CA ILE A 152 0.47 -5.43 -6.71
C ILE A 152 -0.87 -5.97 -6.22
N LYS A 153 -1.05 -6.12 -4.91
CA LYS A 153 -2.31 -6.62 -4.34
C LYS A 153 -3.47 -5.63 -4.56
N ASN A 154 -3.23 -4.33 -4.44
CA ASN A 154 -4.23 -3.32 -4.78
C ASN A 154 -4.62 -3.41 -6.26
N ILE A 155 -3.68 -3.54 -7.19
CA ILE A 155 -3.96 -3.67 -8.63
C ILE A 155 -4.79 -4.93 -8.92
N GLU A 156 -4.43 -6.06 -8.30
CA GLU A 156 -5.16 -7.33 -8.45
C GLU A 156 -6.63 -7.18 -8.03
N ILE A 157 -6.87 -6.66 -6.83
CA ILE A 157 -8.23 -6.43 -6.29
C ILE A 157 -8.99 -5.41 -7.14
N GLN A 158 -8.34 -4.32 -7.57
CA GLN A 158 -8.94 -3.31 -8.43
C GLN A 158 -9.41 -3.93 -9.75
N ARG A 159 -8.61 -4.78 -10.38
CA ARG A 159 -8.97 -5.46 -11.63
C ARG A 159 -10.10 -6.47 -11.46
N GLU A 160 -10.14 -7.19 -10.34
CA GLU A 160 -11.26 -8.09 -10.03
C GLU A 160 -12.58 -7.31 -9.93
N ILE A 161 -12.58 -6.18 -9.22
CA ILE A 161 -13.77 -5.33 -9.05
C ILE A 161 -14.20 -4.70 -10.38
N ILE A 162 -13.25 -4.20 -11.19
CA ILE A 162 -13.55 -3.67 -12.53
C ILE A 162 -14.19 -4.77 -13.39
N ASN A 163 -13.63 -5.98 -13.39
CA ASN A 163 -14.15 -7.09 -14.19
C ASN A 163 -15.55 -7.56 -13.74
N HIS A 164 -15.83 -7.51 -12.44
CA HIS A 164 -17.11 -7.99 -11.90
C HIS A 164 -18.23 -6.95 -12.03
N MET A 165 -17.95 -5.67 -11.76
CA MET A 165 -18.99 -4.65 -11.62
C MET A 165 -18.69 -3.31 -12.30
N ALA A 166 -17.63 -3.24 -13.12
CA ALA A 166 -17.22 -2.03 -13.86
C ALA A 166 -16.96 -0.79 -12.98
N VAL A 167 -16.59 -1.01 -11.72
CA VAL A 167 -16.20 0.06 -10.78
C VAL A 167 -14.70 0.08 -10.64
N ASP A 168 -14.08 1.24 -10.87
CA ASP A 168 -12.67 1.47 -10.60
C ASP A 168 -12.50 2.09 -9.20
N ILE A 169 -11.82 1.35 -8.31
CA ILE A 169 -11.45 1.83 -6.97
C ILE A 169 -10.14 2.63 -6.97
N GLY A 170 -9.40 2.63 -8.08
CA GLY A 170 -8.08 3.23 -8.23
C GLY A 170 -6.95 2.46 -7.56
N ILE A 171 -5.74 3.01 -7.67
CA ILE A 171 -4.51 2.49 -7.04
C ILE A 171 -3.99 3.52 -6.03
N MET A 172 -3.66 3.10 -4.81
CA MET A 172 -3.18 3.95 -3.72
C MET A 172 -1.75 4.43 -3.96
N ALA A 173 -1.58 5.34 -4.91
CA ALA A 173 -0.27 5.85 -5.29
C ALA A 173 -0.33 7.22 -5.96
N ASN A 174 0.82 7.85 -6.17
CA ASN A 174 0.94 9.04 -7.00
C ASN A 174 0.48 8.72 -8.45
N PRO A 175 -0.47 9.48 -9.02
CA PRO A 175 -0.98 9.25 -10.36
C PRO A 175 0.10 9.13 -11.45
N ARG A 176 1.24 9.81 -11.28
CA ARG A 176 2.36 9.77 -12.25
C ARG A 176 3.06 8.41 -12.34
N ASN A 177 2.90 7.55 -11.32
CA ASN A 177 3.55 6.24 -11.24
C ASN A 177 2.59 5.10 -11.65
N ILE A 178 1.28 5.36 -11.71
CA ILE A 178 0.23 4.34 -11.94
C ILE A 178 0.45 3.56 -13.24
N GLU A 179 0.85 4.23 -14.32
CA GLU A 179 1.14 3.57 -15.60
C GLU A 179 2.22 2.50 -15.43
N CYS A 180 3.32 2.86 -14.75
CA CYS A 180 4.44 1.96 -14.52
C CYS A 180 4.10 0.82 -13.55
N TYR A 181 3.25 1.06 -12.56
CA TYR A 181 2.80 -0.02 -11.67
C TYR A 181 1.93 -1.04 -12.39
N ASN A 182 1.01 -0.58 -13.25
CA ASN A 182 0.23 -1.48 -14.09
C ASN A 182 1.13 -2.27 -15.05
N GLU A 183 2.10 -1.62 -15.70
CA GLU A 183 3.02 -2.30 -16.60
C GLU A 183 3.85 -3.38 -15.87
N VAL A 184 4.37 -3.07 -14.69
CA VAL A 184 5.12 -4.05 -13.87
C VAL A 184 4.21 -5.21 -13.46
N TYR A 185 2.96 -4.93 -13.08
CA TYR A 185 1.97 -5.95 -12.74
C TYR A 185 1.64 -6.86 -13.94
N ASP A 186 1.40 -6.28 -15.12
CA ASP A 186 1.11 -7.02 -16.36
C ASP A 186 2.28 -7.92 -16.75
N ASN A 187 3.51 -7.38 -16.70
CA ASN A 187 4.71 -8.16 -16.95
C ASN A 187 4.88 -9.28 -15.91
N TYR A 188 4.54 -9.04 -14.64
CA TYR A 188 4.55 -10.08 -13.61
C TYR A 188 3.62 -11.24 -13.96
N LEU A 189 2.39 -10.97 -14.41
CA LEU A 189 1.44 -12.03 -14.79
C LEU A 189 1.95 -12.89 -15.94
N ILE A 190 2.69 -12.31 -16.90
CA ILE A 190 3.27 -13.03 -18.04
C ILE A 190 4.49 -13.85 -17.61
N ASP A 191 5.39 -13.25 -16.84
CA ASP A 191 6.68 -13.84 -16.49
C ASP A 191 6.66 -14.75 -15.26
N ASN A 192 5.60 -14.67 -14.45
CA ASN A 192 5.48 -15.28 -13.12
C ASN A 192 6.68 -14.96 -12.21
N LYS A 193 7.09 -13.68 -12.14
CA LYS A 193 8.26 -13.21 -11.37
C LYS A 193 7.87 -12.18 -10.31
N PHE A 194 7.07 -12.60 -9.33
CA PHE A 194 6.58 -11.74 -8.24
C PHE A 194 7.69 -10.98 -7.51
N ASP A 195 8.74 -11.69 -7.06
CA ASP A 195 9.88 -11.08 -6.35
C ASP A 195 10.64 -10.02 -7.15
N LYS A 196 10.61 -10.11 -8.49
CA LYS A 196 11.21 -9.06 -9.33
C LYS A 196 10.26 -7.87 -9.41
N ALA A 197 8.97 -8.11 -9.63
CA ALA A 197 7.97 -7.06 -9.75
C ALA A 197 7.86 -6.20 -8.47
N THR A 198 7.84 -6.84 -7.30
CA THR A 198 7.83 -6.12 -6.01
C THR A 198 9.07 -5.22 -5.84
N LYS A 199 10.25 -5.70 -6.23
CA LYS A 199 11.49 -4.90 -6.22
C LYS A 199 11.43 -3.73 -7.21
N TYR A 200 10.93 -3.94 -8.41
CA TYR A 200 10.80 -2.87 -9.40
C TYR A 200 9.86 -1.76 -8.93
N ILE A 201 8.68 -2.12 -8.44
CA ILE A 201 7.75 -1.14 -7.86
C ILE A 201 8.37 -0.46 -6.65
N GLY A 202 9.04 -1.22 -5.77
CA GLY A 202 9.74 -0.69 -4.61
C GLY A 202 10.81 0.37 -4.96
N GLU A 203 11.57 0.17 -6.03
CA GLU A 203 12.56 1.16 -6.47
C GLU A 203 11.91 2.42 -7.07
N ILE A 204 10.75 2.30 -7.73
CA ILE A 204 9.95 3.48 -8.11
C ILE A 204 9.47 4.21 -6.83
N TYR A 205 8.89 3.47 -5.88
CA TYR A 205 8.40 3.99 -4.59
C TYR A 205 9.47 4.78 -3.84
N ARG A 206 10.71 4.29 -3.82
CA ARG A 206 11.85 4.84 -3.08
C ARG A 206 11.95 6.36 -3.18
N ASN A 207 11.80 6.91 -4.38
CA ASN A 207 11.99 8.33 -4.66
C ASN A 207 10.75 9.02 -5.23
N ASN A 208 9.76 8.26 -5.71
CA ASN A 208 8.63 8.81 -6.46
C ASN A 208 7.31 8.79 -5.68
N GLU A 209 7.28 8.18 -4.50
CA GLU A 209 6.18 8.23 -3.53
C GLU A 209 6.62 8.95 -2.26
N ILE A 210 5.68 9.64 -1.62
CA ILE A 210 5.92 10.49 -0.46
C ILE A 210 5.11 9.98 0.73
N THR A 211 5.80 9.79 1.85
CA THR A 211 5.17 9.47 3.12
C THR A 211 4.41 10.70 3.61
N SER A 212 3.16 10.54 4.02
CA SER A 212 2.35 11.72 4.34
C SER A 212 2.52 12.27 5.76
N ASN A 213 3.15 11.51 6.67
CA ASN A 213 3.36 11.94 8.06
C ASN A 213 4.49 12.96 8.18
N ASN A 214 5.53 12.84 7.36
CA ASN A 214 6.71 13.70 7.42
C ASN A 214 7.15 14.24 6.04
N LEU A 215 6.37 13.95 4.98
CA LEU A 215 6.58 14.43 3.62
C LEU A 215 7.94 14.04 3.02
N LYS A 216 8.54 12.94 3.48
CA LYS A 216 9.79 12.39 2.96
C LYS A 216 9.53 11.33 1.90
N SER A 217 10.51 11.12 1.03
CA SER A 217 10.46 9.93 0.16
C SER A 217 10.51 8.65 0.99
N TYR A 218 9.95 7.56 0.48
CA TYR A 218 9.97 6.28 1.19
C TYR A 218 11.41 5.78 1.44
N GLY A 219 12.32 6.06 0.52
CA GLY A 219 13.75 5.78 0.70
C GLY A 219 14.36 6.53 1.89
N GLN A 220 14.06 7.82 2.03
CA GLN A 220 14.50 8.62 3.19
C GLN A 220 13.86 8.12 4.49
N TYR A 221 12.55 7.87 4.46
CA TYR A 221 11.82 7.36 5.62
C TYR A 221 12.42 6.04 6.14
N TYR A 222 12.58 5.03 5.28
CA TYR A 222 13.11 3.73 5.72
C TYR A 222 14.57 3.81 6.17
N ASN A 223 15.35 4.73 5.61
CA ASN A 223 16.70 5.02 6.09
C ASN A 223 16.72 5.56 7.52
N GLU A 224 15.75 6.43 7.87
CA GLU A 224 15.62 6.99 9.21
C GLU A 224 15.11 5.96 10.22
N VAL A 225 14.11 5.16 9.85
CA VAL A 225 13.60 4.07 10.69
C VAL A 225 14.75 3.12 11.07
N TYR A 226 15.57 2.70 10.10
CA TYR A 226 16.73 1.85 10.40
C TYR A 226 17.72 2.50 11.36
N ASN A 227 17.96 3.81 11.22
CA ASN A 227 18.89 4.53 12.08
C ASN A 227 18.37 4.69 13.54
N SER A 228 17.06 4.46 13.77
CA SER A 228 16.44 4.49 15.10
C SER A 228 16.27 3.12 15.77
N LEU A 229 16.66 2.03 15.08
CA LEU A 229 16.68 0.66 15.65
C LEU A 229 17.92 0.44 16.52
#